data_AF-A0A964YK01-F1
#
_entry.id   AF-A0A964YK01-F1
#
_cell.length_a   1.000
_cell.length_b   1.000
_cell.length_c   1.000
_cell.angle_alpha   90.00
_cell.angle_beta   90.00
_cell.angle_gamma   90.00
#
_symmetry.space_group_name_H-M   'P 1'
#
loop_
_entity.id
_entity.type
_entity.pdbx_description
1 polymer ?
#
loop_
_entity_poly.entity_id
_entity_poly.type
_entity_poly.pdbx_seq_one_letter_code
_entity_poly.pdbx_strand_id
1 'polypeptide(L)'
;MKLSQFRFDFPLNLIAQTPTKRREDARLMVVHKDTGVIENRMFKDVQEYFEEKDVFVVNNTKVFPARMYGRKEKTGAKIEVFLLRELNKQNRLWDVIVDPARKIRVGNKLYFGDAEELVAEVIDNTTSRGRTIRFLFEGSDDEFKEILNTLGETPLPKYIKRKPDETDKERYQTKAKSEGHRICSVGTTTMRALESTFTADKLLKPSEGWTNIFIHPPHEFSICDSLITNFHLPKTSLLIMACAFAGYDLTMEAYKKAIKDKYRFFSYGDAMLIL
;
A
#
# COMPACT_ATOMS: atom_id res chain seq x y z
N MET A 1 12.83 10.06 17.94
CA MET A 1 13.74 8.93 17.61
C MET A 1 14.52 9.24 16.33
N LYS A 2 15.75 8.75 16.19
CA LYS A 2 16.57 8.93 14.97
C LYS A 2 16.39 7.72 14.05
N LEU A 3 16.32 7.94 12.73
CA LEU A 3 16.21 6.86 11.74
C LEU A 3 17.35 5.82 11.86
N SER A 4 18.51 6.24 12.38
CA SER A 4 19.66 5.37 12.63
C SER A 4 19.38 4.24 13.64
N GLN A 5 18.40 4.40 14.53
CA GLN A 5 18.02 3.38 15.52
C GLN A 5 17.39 2.16 14.84
N PHE A 6 16.64 2.36 13.76
CA PHE A 6 15.97 1.30 12.99
C PHE A 6 16.90 0.61 11.97
N ARG A 7 18.22 0.65 12.21
CA ARG A 7 19.23 -0.02 11.40
C ARG A 7 19.55 -1.36 12.05
N PHE A 8 19.51 -2.42 11.26
CA PHE A 8 20.04 -3.73 11.61
C PHE A 8 20.68 -4.36 10.38
N ASP A 9 21.62 -5.27 10.61
CA ASP A 9 22.25 -6.03 9.54
C ASP A 9 21.24 -7.04 9.00
N PHE A 10 20.88 -6.85 7.74
CA PHE A 10 19.83 -7.62 7.08
C PHE A 10 20.40 -8.34 5.85
N PRO A 11 20.40 -9.68 5.85
CA PRO A 11 20.94 -10.45 4.74
C PRO A 11 19.94 -10.49 3.57
N LEU A 12 20.35 -9.97 2.42
CA LEU A 12 19.47 -9.75 1.25
C LEU A 12 18.87 -11.04 0.66
N ASN A 13 19.48 -12.20 0.91
CA ASN A 13 18.96 -13.50 0.47
C ASN A 13 17.67 -13.91 1.20
N LEU A 14 17.31 -13.26 2.31
CA LEU A 14 16.03 -13.48 2.97
C LEU A 14 14.87 -12.70 2.33
N ILE A 15 15.13 -11.80 1.36
CA ILE A 15 14.06 -11.11 0.62
C ILE A 15 13.38 -12.11 -0.32
N ALA A 16 12.10 -12.39 -0.07
CA ALA A 16 11.30 -13.24 -0.95
C ALA A 16 11.15 -12.60 -2.34
N GLN A 17 11.59 -13.32 -3.37
CA GLN A 17 11.42 -12.91 -4.76
C GLN A 17 10.05 -13.32 -5.31
N THR A 18 9.50 -14.42 -4.82
CA THR A 18 8.19 -14.95 -5.21
C THR A 18 7.40 -15.38 -3.98
N PRO A 19 6.06 -15.33 -4.04
CA PRO A 19 5.22 -15.86 -2.97
C PRO A 19 5.36 -17.38 -2.86
N THR A 20 4.89 -17.94 -1.74
CA THR A 20 4.66 -19.39 -1.60
C THR A 20 3.58 -19.86 -2.58
N LYS A 21 3.60 -21.15 -2.93
CA LYS A 21 2.61 -21.74 -3.85
C LYS A 21 1.18 -21.56 -3.34
N ARG A 22 0.97 -21.79 -2.04
CA ARG A 22 -0.27 -21.43 -1.33
C ARG A 22 0.05 -20.37 -0.29
N ARG A 23 -0.89 -19.46 -0.05
CA ARG A 23 -0.65 -18.33 0.87
C ARG A 23 -0.60 -18.79 2.32
N GLU A 24 -1.40 -19.79 2.67
CA GLU A 24 -1.44 -20.36 4.02
C GLU A 24 -0.16 -21.12 4.41
N ASP A 25 0.69 -21.47 3.44
CA ASP A 25 2.00 -22.09 3.66
C ASP A 25 3.09 -21.09 4.08
N ALA A 26 2.79 -19.78 4.11
CA ALA A 26 3.71 -18.80 4.66
C ALA A 26 3.87 -19.00 6.17
N ARG A 27 5.05 -18.67 6.71
CA ARG A 27 5.25 -18.68 8.17
C ARG A 27 4.57 -17.48 8.80
N LEU A 28 4.20 -17.61 10.06
CA LEU A 28 3.62 -16.57 10.88
C LEU A 28 4.42 -16.45 12.18
N MET A 29 5.03 -15.29 12.42
CA MET A 29 5.57 -14.97 13.73
C MET A 29 4.51 -14.25 14.55
N VAL A 30 4.19 -14.76 15.73
CA VAL A 30 3.22 -14.11 16.63
C VAL A 30 3.98 -13.43 17.75
N VAL A 31 3.72 -12.15 17.95
CA VAL A 31 4.37 -11.29 18.94
C VAL A 31 3.30 -10.78 19.89
N HIS A 32 3.35 -11.21 21.14
CA HIS A 32 2.44 -10.77 22.19
C HIS A 32 3.01 -9.53 22.87
N LYS A 33 2.45 -8.34 22.61
CA LYS A 33 2.99 -7.07 23.11
C LYS A 33 2.89 -6.93 24.63
N ASP A 34 1.87 -7.55 25.25
CA ASP A 34 1.63 -7.48 26.69
C ASP A 34 2.56 -8.40 27.49
N THR A 35 2.88 -9.58 26.95
CA THR A 35 3.69 -10.60 27.64
C THR A 35 5.14 -10.66 27.16
N GLY A 36 5.43 -10.10 25.98
CA GLY A 36 6.73 -10.19 25.31
C GLY A 36 7.01 -11.55 24.67
N VAL A 37 6.05 -12.50 24.67
CA VAL A 37 6.24 -13.83 24.10
C VAL A 37 6.27 -13.76 22.56
N ILE A 38 7.20 -14.49 21.96
CA ILE A 38 7.35 -14.60 20.50
C ILE A 38 7.20 -16.07 20.10
N GLU A 39 6.20 -16.38 19.26
CA GLU A 39 5.92 -17.72 18.76
C GLU A 39 6.20 -17.85 17.26
N ASN A 40 6.53 -19.07 16.84
CA ASN A 40 6.67 -19.45 15.44
C ASN A 40 5.50 -20.37 15.05
N ARG A 41 4.68 -19.93 14.11
CA ARG A 41 3.50 -20.64 13.59
C ARG A 41 3.48 -20.67 12.07
N MET A 42 2.46 -21.31 11.50
CA MET A 42 2.13 -21.19 10.08
C MET A 42 0.95 -20.23 9.91
N PHE A 43 0.84 -19.58 8.76
CA PHE A 43 -0.24 -18.62 8.51
C PHE A 43 -1.63 -19.27 8.56
N LYS A 44 -1.73 -20.56 8.22
CA LYS A 44 -2.98 -21.34 8.39
C LYS A 44 -3.48 -21.36 9.85
N ASP A 45 -2.59 -21.25 10.83
CA ASP A 45 -2.91 -21.31 12.26
C ASP A 45 -3.37 -19.93 12.79
N VAL A 46 -3.42 -18.89 11.94
CA VAL A 46 -3.79 -17.53 12.36
C VAL A 46 -5.15 -17.48 13.05
N GLN A 47 -6.09 -18.34 12.64
CA GLN A 47 -7.44 -18.41 13.16
C GLN A 47 -7.48 -18.82 14.64
N GLU A 48 -6.48 -19.53 15.16
CA GLU A 48 -6.40 -19.95 16.57
C GLU A 48 -6.27 -18.76 17.53
N TYR A 49 -5.84 -17.59 17.03
CA TYR A 49 -5.63 -16.38 17.82
C TYR A 49 -6.83 -15.45 17.88
N PHE A 50 -7.90 -15.75 17.15
CA PHE A 50 -9.08 -14.88 17.01
C PHE A 50 -10.36 -15.62 17.40
N GLU A 51 -11.30 -14.88 17.97
CA GLU A 51 -12.61 -15.37 18.38
C GLU A 51 -13.67 -15.02 17.31
N GLU A 52 -14.84 -15.66 17.38
CA GLU A 52 -15.91 -15.57 16.37
C GLU A 52 -16.33 -14.14 16.00
N LYS A 53 -16.15 -13.20 16.93
CA LYS A 53 -16.59 -11.82 16.75
C LYS A 53 -15.45 -10.82 16.51
N ASP A 54 -14.19 -11.27 16.47
CA ASP A 54 -13.06 -10.41 16.12
C ASP A 54 -13.17 -9.94 14.66
N VAL A 55 -12.79 -8.67 14.43
CA VAL A 55 -12.98 -8.00 13.16
C VAL A 55 -11.66 -7.81 12.44
N PHE A 56 -11.54 -8.40 11.25
CA PHE A 56 -10.45 -8.11 10.34
C PHE A 56 -10.80 -6.93 9.45
N VAL A 57 -10.01 -5.86 9.55
CA VAL A 57 -10.07 -4.78 8.58
C VAL A 57 -8.99 -5.04 7.53
N VAL A 58 -9.42 -5.21 6.30
CA VAL A 58 -8.55 -5.42 5.15
C VAL A 58 -8.60 -4.21 4.23
N ASN A 59 -7.44 -3.78 3.74
CA ASN A 59 -7.39 -2.78 2.71
C ASN A 59 -7.73 -3.42 1.36
N ASN A 60 -8.95 -3.20 0.90
CA ASN A 60 -9.35 -3.51 -0.47
C ASN A 60 -8.79 -2.41 -1.40
N THR A 61 -7.55 -2.58 -1.81
CA THR A 61 -7.00 -1.72 -2.87
C THR A 61 -7.64 -2.19 -4.18
N LYS A 62 -8.68 -1.49 -4.63
CA LYS A 62 -8.92 -1.41 -6.06
C LYS A 62 -7.71 -0.67 -6.62
N VAL A 63 -6.74 -1.42 -7.14
CA VAL A 63 -5.67 -0.81 -7.90
C VAL A 63 -6.35 -0.29 -9.14
N PHE A 64 -6.78 0.97 -9.08
CA PHE A 64 -7.15 1.67 -10.28
C PHE A 64 -5.95 1.54 -11.23
N PRO A 65 -6.16 1.15 -12.49
CA PRO A 65 -5.10 1.00 -13.48
C PRO A 65 -4.43 2.36 -13.71
N ALA A 66 -3.48 2.65 -12.84
CA ALA A 66 -2.92 3.96 -12.66
C ALA A 66 -1.76 4.20 -13.63
N ARG A 67 -1.23 3.15 -14.26
CA ARG A 67 -0.11 3.27 -15.18
C ARG A 67 -0.58 3.26 -16.62
N MET A 68 -0.41 4.37 -17.32
CA MET A 68 -0.70 4.48 -18.75
C MET A 68 0.57 4.80 -19.53
N TYR A 69 0.61 4.39 -20.78
CA TYR A 69 1.66 4.77 -21.72
C TYR A 69 1.10 5.78 -22.71
N GLY A 70 1.73 6.94 -22.78
CA GLY A 70 1.36 8.01 -23.69
C GLY A 70 2.47 8.37 -24.67
N ARG A 71 2.10 9.08 -25.72
CA ARG A 71 3.00 9.70 -26.69
C ARG A 71 2.84 11.21 -26.64
N LYS A 72 3.96 11.92 -26.80
CA LYS A 72 3.95 13.38 -26.90
C LYS A 72 3.62 13.82 -28.32
N GLU A 73 2.68 14.77 -28.46
CA GLU A 73 2.19 15.36 -29.72
C GLU A 73 3.28 15.57 -30.79
N LYS A 74 4.34 16.31 -30.43
CA LYS A 74 5.32 16.80 -31.42
C LYS A 74 6.49 15.85 -31.68
N THR A 75 6.76 14.92 -30.78
CA THR A 75 8.02 14.15 -30.82
C THR A 75 7.80 12.64 -30.80
N GLY A 76 6.56 12.17 -30.64
CA GLY A 76 6.24 10.74 -30.53
C GLY A 76 6.94 10.02 -29.37
N ALA A 77 7.51 10.78 -28.42
CA ALA A 77 8.30 10.20 -27.35
C ALA A 77 7.38 9.40 -26.42
N LYS A 78 7.71 8.13 -26.19
CA LYS A 78 7.01 7.27 -25.24
C LYS A 78 7.23 7.78 -23.82
N ILE A 79 6.15 7.95 -23.09
CA ILE A 79 6.12 8.47 -21.73
C ILE A 79 5.24 7.54 -20.90
N GLU A 80 5.72 7.20 -19.72
CA GLU A 80 4.93 6.52 -18.71
C GLU A 80 4.27 7.57 -17.83
N VAL A 81 2.98 7.42 -17.60
CA VAL A 81 2.18 8.29 -16.74
C VAL A 81 1.56 7.44 -15.65
N PHE A 82 1.78 7.85 -14.41
CA PHE A 82 1.29 7.19 -13.23
C PHE A 82 0.29 8.10 -12.50
N LEU A 83 -1.00 7.78 -12.61
CA LEU A 83 -2.10 8.48 -11.95
C LEU A 83 -2.00 8.28 -10.43
N LEU A 84 -1.79 9.37 -9.70
CA LEU A 84 -1.75 9.31 -8.23
C LEU A 84 -3.14 9.56 -7.66
N ARG A 85 -3.76 10.67 -8.06
CA ARG A 85 -5.04 11.11 -7.51
C ARG A 85 -5.76 12.10 -8.40
N GLU A 86 -7.09 12.06 -8.32
CA GLU A 86 -7.94 13.11 -8.85
C GLU A 86 -7.92 14.31 -7.90
N LEU A 87 -7.59 15.49 -8.43
CA LEU A 87 -7.57 16.77 -7.69
C LEU A 87 -8.91 17.50 -7.84
N ASN A 88 -9.52 17.43 -9.02
CA ASN A 88 -10.80 18.07 -9.29
C ASN A 88 -11.55 17.28 -10.35
N LYS A 89 -12.70 16.72 -9.96
CA LYS A 89 -13.54 15.89 -10.81
C LYS A 89 -14.23 16.69 -11.93
N GLN A 90 -14.75 17.89 -11.63
CA GLN A 90 -15.42 18.75 -12.61
C GLN A 90 -14.48 19.16 -13.76
N ASN A 91 -13.21 19.41 -13.43
CA ASN A 91 -12.19 19.82 -14.39
C ASN A 91 -11.29 18.68 -14.87
N ARG A 92 -11.57 17.43 -14.46
CA ARG A 92 -10.76 16.23 -14.73
C ARG A 92 -9.26 16.47 -14.51
N LEU A 93 -8.92 17.14 -13.40
CA LEU A 93 -7.55 17.43 -13.00
C LEU A 93 -7.01 16.29 -12.17
N TRP A 94 -5.84 15.79 -12.56
CA TRP A 94 -5.17 14.68 -11.92
C TRP A 94 -3.73 15.03 -11.59
N ASP A 95 -3.31 14.63 -10.40
CA ASP A 95 -1.91 14.62 -9.99
C ASP A 95 -1.29 13.30 -10.46
N VAL A 96 -0.21 13.39 -11.22
CA VAL A 96 0.42 12.24 -11.88
C VAL A 96 1.93 12.29 -11.75
N ILE A 97 2.59 11.14 -11.75
CA ILE A 97 4.04 11.05 -11.95
C ILE A 97 4.31 10.68 -13.40
N VAL A 98 5.27 11.36 -14.02
CA VAL A 98 5.67 11.09 -15.40
C VAL A 98 7.12 10.59 -15.47
N ASP A 99 7.38 9.63 -16.36
CA ASP A 99 8.73 9.14 -16.66
C ASP A 99 8.93 9.04 -18.18
N PRO A 100 9.89 9.77 -18.79
CA PRO A 100 10.85 10.71 -18.19
C PRO A 100 10.28 12.12 -17.98
N ALA A 101 10.17 12.56 -16.72
CA ALA A 101 9.64 13.88 -16.34
C ALA A 101 10.34 15.08 -17.01
N ARG A 102 11.64 14.98 -17.28
CA ARG A 102 12.43 16.05 -17.92
C ARG A 102 11.92 16.44 -19.31
N LYS A 103 11.20 15.55 -19.99
CA LYS A 103 10.69 15.78 -21.36
C LYS A 103 9.30 16.44 -21.39
N ILE A 104 8.67 16.62 -20.23
CA ILE A 104 7.27 17.05 -20.07
C ILE A 104 7.22 18.42 -19.41
N ARG A 105 6.68 19.39 -20.15
CA ARG A 105 6.48 20.78 -19.71
C ARG A 105 5.00 21.13 -19.73
N VAL A 106 4.63 22.15 -18.97
CA VAL A 106 3.30 22.76 -18.99
C VAL A 106 2.91 23.16 -20.43
N GLY A 107 1.64 22.93 -20.78
CA GLY A 107 1.08 23.11 -22.11
C GLY A 107 1.36 21.98 -23.10
N ASN A 108 2.06 20.91 -22.71
CA ASN A 108 2.25 19.75 -23.58
C ASN A 108 1.00 18.87 -23.58
N LYS A 109 0.63 18.36 -24.77
CA LYS A 109 -0.41 17.35 -24.94
C LYS A 109 0.17 15.94 -24.98
N LEU A 110 -0.46 15.03 -24.25
CA LEU A 110 -0.16 13.62 -24.15
C LEU A 110 -1.32 12.82 -24.73
N TYR A 111 -1.02 11.87 -25.60
CA TYR A 111 -1.99 11.00 -26.25
C TYR A 111 -1.81 9.59 -25.73
N PHE A 112 -2.88 8.96 -25.26
CA PHE A 112 -2.89 7.60 -24.71
C PHE A 112 -3.71 6.68 -25.62
N GLY A 113 -3.30 5.41 -25.69
CA GLY A 113 -3.87 4.43 -26.62
C GLY A 113 -3.23 4.47 -28.02
N ASP A 114 -3.32 3.36 -28.76
CA ASP A 114 -2.75 3.27 -30.12
C ASP A 114 -3.58 4.07 -31.15
N ALA A 115 -4.86 4.31 -30.86
CA ALA A 115 -5.77 5.13 -31.67
C ALA A 115 -6.00 6.54 -31.08
N GLU A 116 -5.15 7.00 -30.16
CA GLU A 116 -5.26 8.33 -29.52
C GLU A 116 -6.59 8.57 -28.79
N GLU A 117 -7.13 7.51 -28.19
CA GLU A 117 -8.45 7.44 -27.55
C GLU A 117 -8.62 8.42 -26.37
N LEU A 118 -7.51 8.80 -25.72
CA LEU A 118 -7.53 9.72 -24.60
C LEU A 118 -6.41 10.75 -24.70
N VAL A 119 -6.76 12.03 -24.54
CA VAL A 119 -5.81 13.15 -24.61
C VAL A 119 -5.75 13.85 -23.24
N ALA A 120 -4.55 14.19 -22.79
CA ALA A 120 -4.35 15.02 -21.61
C ALA A 120 -3.40 16.19 -21.86
N GLU A 121 -3.72 17.34 -21.28
CA GLU A 121 -2.89 18.54 -21.29
C GLU A 121 -2.19 18.71 -19.93
N VAL A 122 -0.89 19.00 -19.96
CA VAL A 122 -0.12 19.28 -18.73
C VAL A 122 -0.41 20.72 -18.28
N ILE A 123 -1.02 20.87 -17.11
CA ILE A 123 -1.42 22.16 -16.55
C ILE A 123 -0.36 22.72 -15.61
N ASP A 124 0.27 21.87 -14.79
CA ASP A 124 1.24 22.33 -13.80
C ASP A 124 2.31 21.28 -13.47
N ASN A 125 3.36 21.71 -12.75
CA ASN A 125 4.37 20.85 -12.17
C ASN A 125 4.11 20.66 -10.68
N THR A 126 4.14 19.41 -10.21
CA THR A 126 4.08 19.09 -8.77
C THR A 126 5.44 18.59 -8.27
N THR A 127 5.53 18.20 -7.00
CA THR A 127 6.82 17.86 -6.36
C THR A 127 7.56 16.72 -7.07
N SER A 128 8.88 16.86 -7.19
CA SER A 128 9.79 15.86 -7.77
C SER A 128 9.53 15.58 -9.27
N ARG A 129 8.86 14.47 -9.59
CA ARG A 129 8.55 14.02 -10.96
C ARG A 129 7.07 14.18 -11.31
N GLY A 130 6.33 14.86 -10.44
CA GLY A 130 4.90 15.02 -10.57
C GLY A 130 4.48 16.12 -11.56
N ARG A 131 3.32 15.96 -12.16
CA ARG A 131 2.63 16.92 -13.04
C ARG A 131 1.15 16.92 -12.68
N THR A 132 0.51 18.07 -12.81
CA THR A 132 -0.95 18.12 -12.89
C THR A 132 -1.34 18.04 -14.35
N ILE A 133 -2.13 17.05 -14.73
CA ILE A 133 -2.69 16.91 -16.07
C ILE A 133 -4.21 17.08 -16.05
N ARG A 134 -4.74 17.60 -17.14
CA ARG A 134 -6.18 17.70 -17.41
C ARG A 134 -6.53 16.75 -18.54
N PHE A 135 -7.45 15.82 -18.31
CA PHE A 135 -7.97 14.99 -19.39
C PHE A 135 -8.97 15.77 -20.23
N LEU A 136 -8.75 15.79 -21.55
CA LEU A 136 -9.64 16.36 -22.54
C LEU A 136 -10.51 15.22 -23.07
N PHE A 137 -11.62 14.95 -22.38
CA PHE A 137 -12.56 13.87 -22.74
C PHE A 137 -14.01 14.39 -22.65
N GLU A 138 -14.75 14.26 -23.75
CA GLU A 138 -16.14 14.70 -23.89
C GLU A 138 -17.08 13.50 -23.79
N GLY A 139 -17.19 12.92 -22.60
CA GLY A 139 -18.11 11.80 -22.31
C GLY A 139 -18.49 11.74 -20.83
N SER A 140 -19.27 10.73 -20.44
CA SER A 140 -19.65 10.52 -19.04
C SER A 140 -18.45 10.10 -18.17
N ASP A 141 -18.59 10.22 -16.84
CA ASP A 141 -17.57 9.75 -15.90
C ASP A 141 -17.35 8.24 -15.97
N ASP A 142 -18.40 7.48 -16.31
CA ASP A 142 -18.35 6.02 -16.35
C ASP A 142 -17.65 5.53 -17.63
N GLU A 143 -17.92 6.13 -18.78
CA GLU A 143 -17.15 5.90 -20.02
C GLU A 143 -15.67 6.27 -19.84
N PHE A 144 -15.39 7.37 -19.14
CA PHE A 144 -14.01 7.77 -18.83
C PHE A 144 -13.28 6.73 -17.97
N LYS A 145 -13.96 6.17 -16.96
CA LYS A 145 -13.39 5.09 -16.14
C LYS A 145 -13.19 3.81 -16.93
N GLU A 146 -14.08 3.46 -17.85
CA GLU A 146 -13.93 2.30 -18.72
C GLU A 146 -12.71 2.43 -19.65
N ILE A 147 -12.50 3.62 -20.23
CA ILE A 147 -11.33 3.92 -21.04
C ILE A 147 -10.05 3.85 -20.21
N LEU A 148 -10.04 4.45 -19.02
CA LEU A 148 -8.88 4.35 -18.12
C LEU A 148 -8.61 2.90 -17.67
N ASN A 149 -9.65 2.10 -17.48
CA ASN A 149 -9.53 0.68 -17.16
C ASN A 149 -8.96 -0.15 -18.32
N THR A 150 -9.25 0.25 -19.55
CA THR A 150 -8.77 -0.41 -20.77
C THR A 150 -7.33 -0.01 -21.07
N LEU A 151 -6.98 1.27 -20.89
CA LEU A 151 -5.66 1.82 -21.22
C LEU A 151 -4.62 1.65 -20.12
N GLY A 152 -5.05 1.55 -18.87
CA GLY A 152 -4.13 1.49 -17.73
C GLY A 152 -3.80 0.07 -17.30
N GLU A 153 -2.59 -0.09 -16.76
CA GLU A 153 -2.12 -1.31 -16.14
C GLU A 153 -2.05 -1.16 -14.62
N THR A 154 -2.27 -2.26 -13.89
CA THR A 154 -1.98 -2.36 -12.47
C THR A 154 -0.48 -2.19 -12.24
N PRO A 155 0.00 -1.12 -11.59
CA PRO A 155 1.41 -0.98 -11.27
C PRO A 155 1.89 -2.09 -10.34
N LEU A 156 2.87 -2.85 -10.80
CA LEU A 156 3.67 -3.68 -9.91
C LEU A 156 4.82 -2.84 -9.31
N PRO A 157 5.08 -2.97 -8.00
CA PRO A 157 6.25 -2.37 -7.37
C PRO A 157 7.57 -2.73 -8.08
N LYS A 158 8.51 -1.78 -8.17
CA LYS A 158 9.74 -1.87 -8.99
C LYS A 158 10.64 -3.09 -8.75
N TYR A 159 10.55 -3.72 -7.59
CA TYR A 159 11.32 -4.92 -7.25
C TYR A 159 10.70 -6.20 -7.85
N ILE A 160 9.44 -6.17 -8.28
CA ILE A 160 8.76 -7.27 -8.94
C ILE A 160 9.06 -7.18 -10.44
N LYS A 161 9.95 -8.04 -10.92
CA LYS A 161 10.42 -8.07 -12.32
C LYS A 161 9.51 -8.91 -13.24
N ARG A 162 8.21 -8.93 -13.00
CA ARG A 162 7.22 -9.61 -13.86
C ARG A 162 6.14 -8.64 -14.34
N LYS A 163 5.36 -9.04 -15.35
CA LYS A 163 4.15 -8.31 -15.75
C LYS A 163 2.97 -8.64 -14.80
N PRO A 164 2.00 -7.74 -14.62
CA PRO A 164 0.75 -8.01 -13.90
C PRO A 164 -0.04 -9.16 -14.56
N ASP A 165 -0.77 -9.93 -13.77
CA ASP A 165 -1.66 -11.01 -14.26
C ASP A 165 -3.10 -10.82 -13.75
N GLU A 166 -4.07 -11.55 -14.32
CA GLU A 166 -5.50 -11.41 -13.96
C GLU A 166 -5.79 -11.74 -12.48
N THR A 167 -4.91 -12.51 -11.81
CA THR A 167 -5.08 -12.82 -10.38
C THR A 167 -4.76 -11.65 -9.45
N ASP A 168 -4.10 -10.61 -9.98
CA ASP A 168 -3.82 -9.36 -9.27
C ASP A 168 -5.10 -8.47 -9.17
N LYS A 169 -6.12 -8.68 -10.02
CA LYS A 169 -7.37 -7.89 -10.07
C LYS A 169 -8.51 -8.42 -9.19
N GLU A 170 -8.55 -9.72 -8.92
CA GLU A 170 -9.79 -10.40 -8.45
C GLU A 170 -9.93 -10.62 -6.94
N ARG A 171 -9.00 -10.20 -6.07
CA ARG A 171 -9.01 -10.67 -4.66
C ARG A 171 -9.96 -9.90 -3.72
N TYR A 172 -11.22 -10.27 -3.83
CA TYR A 172 -12.34 -10.45 -2.86
C TYR A 172 -12.35 -9.80 -1.43
N GLN A 173 -13.41 -9.00 -1.21
CA GLN A 173 -14.43 -8.90 -0.10
C GLN A 173 -14.01 -9.15 1.37
N THR A 174 -14.45 -8.43 2.43
CA THR A 174 -15.84 -8.08 2.88
C THR A 174 -15.83 -7.03 4.03
N LYS A 175 -17.01 -6.47 4.36
CA LYS A 175 -17.38 -5.52 5.44
C LYS A 175 -17.20 -6.07 6.87
N ALA A 176 -17.01 -5.18 7.86
CA ALA A 176 -17.57 -5.34 9.22
C ALA A 176 -17.53 -4.05 10.06
N LYS A 177 -18.45 -3.93 11.04
CA LYS A 177 -18.54 -2.89 12.08
C LYS A 177 -19.01 -3.52 13.42
N SER A 178 -18.41 -3.03 14.51
CA SER A 178 -18.79 -2.93 15.95
C SER A 178 -19.49 -4.07 16.70
N GLU A 179 -18.81 -4.62 17.73
CA GLU A 179 -19.36 -5.06 19.03
C GLU A 179 -18.24 -5.23 20.11
N GLY A 180 -17.30 -4.29 20.29
CA GLY A 180 -16.30 -4.40 21.39
C GLY A 180 -15.31 -5.58 21.31
N HIS A 181 -15.19 -6.18 20.12
CA HIS A 181 -14.25 -7.23 19.79
C HIS A 181 -12.96 -6.68 19.19
N ARG A 182 -11.90 -7.49 19.16
CA ARG A 182 -10.60 -7.02 18.70
C ARG A 182 -10.67 -6.62 17.24
N ILE A 183 -10.13 -5.45 16.94
CA ILE A 183 -9.97 -4.96 15.58
C ILE A 183 -8.56 -5.30 15.11
N CYS A 184 -8.47 -6.26 14.20
CA CYS A 184 -7.23 -6.65 13.55
C CYS A 184 -7.04 -5.88 12.24
N SER A 185 -6.05 -4.99 12.20
CA SER A 185 -5.63 -4.36 10.95
C SER A 185 -4.79 -5.33 10.13
N VAL A 186 -5.23 -5.66 8.92
CA VAL A 186 -4.43 -6.42 7.96
C VAL A 186 -3.68 -5.44 7.08
N GLY A 187 -2.42 -5.20 7.43
CA GLY A 187 -1.48 -4.35 6.72
C GLY A 187 -1.34 -2.93 7.29
N THR A 188 -0.17 -2.35 7.07
CA THR A 188 0.20 -1.00 7.53
C THR A 188 -0.54 0.14 6.81
N THR A 189 -1.05 -0.10 5.61
CA THR A 189 -1.91 0.87 4.91
C THR A 189 -3.29 0.95 5.56
N THR A 190 -3.87 -0.19 5.91
CA THR A 190 -5.14 -0.25 6.66
C THR A 190 -5.00 0.45 8.01
N MET A 191 -3.93 0.17 8.75
CA MET A 191 -3.63 0.81 10.03
C MET A 191 -3.63 2.34 9.90
N ARG A 192 -2.91 2.89 8.91
CA ARG A 192 -2.89 4.34 8.68
C ARG A 192 -4.25 4.92 8.34
N ALA A 193 -5.06 4.23 7.54
CA ALA A 193 -6.41 4.69 7.20
C ALA A 193 -7.30 4.76 8.46
N LEU A 194 -7.29 3.71 9.29
CA LEU A 194 -8.05 3.65 10.53
C LEU A 194 -7.61 4.73 11.52
N GLU A 195 -6.30 4.89 11.71
CA GLU A 195 -5.71 5.89 12.60
C GLU A 195 -5.81 7.33 12.06
N SER A 196 -6.33 7.54 10.86
CA SER A 196 -6.56 8.89 10.33
C SER A 196 -7.97 9.42 10.61
N THR A 197 -8.90 8.54 11.01
CA THR A 197 -10.34 8.83 10.91
C THR A 197 -11.14 8.28 12.11
N PHE A 198 -10.95 8.89 13.27
CA PHE A 198 -11.69 8.53 14.48
C PHE A 198 -12.25 9.75 15.23
N THR A 199 -13.29 9.53 16.04
CA THR A 199 -13.90 10.54 16.92
C THR A 199 -13.14 10.66 18.23
N ALA A 200 -13.43 11.68 19.05
CA ALA A 200 -12.86 11.80 20.40
C ALA A 200 -13.16 10.56 21.28
N ASP A 201 -14.29 9.89 21.03
CA ASP A 201 -14.70 8.65 21.71
C ASP A 201 -14.05 7.37 21.13
N LYS A 202 -12.97 7.50 20.33
CA LYS A 202 -12.26 6.40 19.65
C LYS A 202 -13.18 5.54 18.77
N LEU A 203 -14.17 6.15 18.11
CA LEU A 203 -15.02 5.47 17.14
C LEU A 203 -14.63 5.87 15.71
N LEU A 204 -14.64 4.91 14.78
CA LEU A 204 -14.40 5.20 13.37
C LEU A 204 -15.49 6.11 12.80
N LYS A 205 -15.07 7.18 12.13
CA LYS A 205 -15.95 8.09 11.41
C LYS A 205 -15.86 7.81 9.91
N PRO A 206 -16.97 7.45 9.23
CA PRO A 206 -16.99 7.34 7.78
C PRO A 206 -16.50 8.64 7.15
N SER A 207 -15.46 8.54 6.33
CA SER A 207 -14.86 9.67 5.63
C SER A 207 -14.11 9.21 4.39
N GLU A 208 -13.96 10.12 3.44
CA GLU A 208 -13.17 9.93 2.23
C GLU A 208 -12.13 11.06 2.17
N GLY A 209 -10.88 10.72 1.88
CA GLY A 209 -9.80 11.70 1.85
C GLY A 209 -8.41 11.09 1.77
N TRP A 210 -7.41 11.97 1.73
CA TRP A 210 -6.00 11.61 1.71
C TRP A 210 -5.45 11.57 3.13
N THR A 211 -4.73 10.51 3.47
CA THR A 211 -3.94 10.46 4.69
C THR A 211 -2.45 10.57 4.42
N ASN A 212 -1.80 11.44 5.18
CA ASN A 212 -0.34 11.56 5.24
C ASN A 212 0.18 11.25 6.66
N ILE A 213 -0.62 10.54 7.48
CA ILE A 213 -0.23 10.23 8.85
C ILE A 213 1.07 9.41 8.86
N PHE A 214 2.02 9.86 9.68
CA PHE A 214 3.26 9.16 9.93
C PHE A 214 3.26 8.61 11.36
N ILE A 215 2.99 7.33 11.50
CA ILE A 215 2.93 6.62 12.79
C ILE A 215 4.35 6.29 13.24
N HIS A 216 4.76 6.79 14.40
CA HIS A 216 6.07 6.54 14.98
C HIS A 216 6.00 6.45 16.51
N PRO A 217 6.93 5.74 17.19
CA PRO A 217 6.93 5.71 18.65
C PRO A 217 7.24 7.09 19.26
N PRO A 218 6.61 7.45 20.40
CA PRO A 218 5.41 6.84 20.96
C PRO A 218 4.16 7.19 20.13
N HIS A 219 3.24 6.25 19.95
CA HIS A 219 1.94 6.48 19.30
C HIS A 219 0.86 5.74 20.11
N GLU A 220 -0.23 6.43 20.44
CA GLU A 220 -1.39 5.81 21.08
C GLU A 220 -2.39 5.37 20.00
N PHE A 221 -2.50 4.06 19.81
CA PHE A 221 -3.44 3.49 18.85
C PHE A 221 -4.85 3.57 19.41
N SER A 222 -5.79 4.07 18.60
CA SER A 222 -7.14 4.34 19.04
C SER A 222 -8.13 3.26 18.60
N ILE A 223 -7.87 2.62 17.47
CA ILE A 223 -8.83 1.71 16.84
C ILE A 223 -8.36 0.25 16.86
N CYS A 224 -7.10 -0.01 16.51
CA CYS A 224 -6.64 -1.38 16.27
C CYS A 224 -6.02 -2.03 17.50
N ASP A 225 -6.48 -3.22 17.84
CA ASP A 225 -5.95 -4.05 18.92
C ASP A 225 -4.84 -4.97 18.44
N SER A 226 -4.88 -5.38 17.17
CA SER A 226 -3.89 -6.28 16.57
C SER A 226 -3.50 -5.85 15.15
N LEU A 227 -2.33 -6.29 14.71
CA LEU A 227 -1.77 -5.97 13.40
C LEU A 227 -1.18 -7.21 12.75
N ILE A 228 -1.69 -7.57 11.58
CA ILE A 228 -1.02 -8.51 10.67
C ILE A 228 -0.24 -7.70 9.64
N THR A 229 1.07 -7.92 9.55
CA THR A 229 1.92 -7.27 8.55
C THR A 229 3.04 -8.19 8.10
N ASN A 230 3.74 -7.83 7.03
CA ASN A 230 4.94 -8.53 6.61
C ASN A 230 6.15 -8.07 7.43
N PHE A 231 7.27 -8.78 7.32
CA PHE A 231 8.55 -8.24 7.77
C PHE A 231 9.07 -7.14 6.83
N HIS A 232 9.48 -6.02 7.40
CA HIS A 232 9.86 -4.81 6.66
C HIS A 232 11.38 -4.62 6.60
N LEU A 233 11.86 -3.78 5.67
CA LEU A 233 13.28 -3.51 5.55
C LEU A 233 13.76 -2.51 6.62
N PRO A 234 15.07 -2.54 6.98
CA PRO A 234 15.65 -1.54 7.88
C PRO A 234 15.36 -0.11 7.41
N LYS A 235 15.20 0.81 8.36
CA LYS A 235 14.97 2.25 8.10
C LYS A 235 13.72 2.54 7.24
N THR A 236 12.71 1.68 7.25
CA THR A 236 11.43 1.95 6.58
C THR A 236 10.40 2.48 7.56
N SER A 237 9.49 3.33 7.08
CA SER A 237 8.33 3.80 7.87
C SER A 237 7.45 2.65 8.37
N LEU A 238 7.42 1.54 7.64
CA LEU A 238 6.63 0.35 8.00
C LEU A 238 7.20 -0.36 9.23
N LEU A 239 8.53 -0.48 9.32
CA LEU A 239 9.20 -0.99 10.51
C LEU A 239 8.97 -0.05 11.71
N ILE A 240 9.07 1.25 11.49
CA ILE A 240 8.82 2.26 12.54
C ILE A 240 7.40 2.13 13.09
N MET A 241 6.41 1.91 12.23
CA MET A 241 5.02 1.67 12.63
C MET A 241 4.86 0.37 13.43
N ALA A 242 5.51 -0.72 13.01
CA ALA A 242 5.51 -1.96 13.78
C ALA A 242 6.12 -1.77 15.18
N CYS A 243 7.23 -1.03 15.28
CA CYS A 243 7.83 -0.64 16.56
C CYS A 243 6.93 0.26 17.40
N ALA A 244 6.12 1.12 16.78
CA ALA A 244 5.15 1.94 17.49
C ALA A 244 4.06 1.07 18.10
N PHE A 245 3.65 0.01 17.40
CA PHE A 245 2.56 -0.87 17.78
C PHE A 245 2.94 -1.93 18.82
N ALA A 246 4.06 -2.64 18.64
CA ALA A 246 4.52 -3.71 19.55
C ALA A 246 5.54 -3.24 20.59
N GLY A 247 6.02 -1.99 20.49
CA GLY A 247 7.20 -1.52 21.23
C GLY A 247 8.50 -1.80 20.48
N TYR A 248 9.47 -0.89 20.62
CA TYR A 248 10.72 -0.92 19.87
C TYR A 248 11.56 -2.16 20.18
N ASP A 249 11.84 -2.42 21.46
CA ASP A 249 12.74 -3.51 21.86
C ASP A 249 12.19 -4.88 21.46
N LEU A 250 10.90 -5.11 21.72
CA LEU A 250 10.21 -6.36 21.37
C LEU A 250 10.20 -6.59 19.85
N THR A 251 9.91 -5.54 19.06
CA THR A 251 9.95 -5.64 17.60
C THR A 251 11.35 -5.97 17.11
N MET A 252 12.38 -5.32 17.65
CA MET A 252 13.76 -5.56 17.23
C MET A 252 14.25 -6.96 17.63
N GLU A 253 13.79 -7.49 18.76
CA GLU A 253 14.02 -8.87 19.16
C GLU A 253 13.34 -9.87 18.20
N ALA A 254 12.06 -9.65 17.88
CA ALA A 254 11.33 -10.45 16.91
C ALA A 254 12.03 -10.48 15.54
N TYR A 255 12.55 -9.34 15.07
CA TYR A 255 13.30 -9.27 13.81
C TYR A 255 14.62 -10.05 13.86
N LYS A 256 15.37 -9.95 14.98
CA LYS A 256 16.59 -10.76 15.16
C LYS A 256 16.27 -12.26 15.14
N LYS A 257 15.19 -12.66 15.82
CA LYS A 257 14.71 -14.05 15.85
C LYS A 257 14.27 -14.51 14.46
N ALA A 258 13.55 -13.68 13.72
CA ALA A 258 13.11 -13.96 12.36
C ALA A 258 14.28 -14.16 11.40
N ILE A 259 15.32 -13.32 11.47
CA ILE A 259 16.55 -13.48 10.68
C ILE A 259 17.26 -14.78 11.03
N LYS A 260 17.42 -15.08 12.32
CA LYS A 260 18.05 -16.31 12.81
C LYS A 260 17.31 -17.56 12.32
N ASP A 261 15.99 -17.54 12.41
CA ASP A 261 15.11 -18.63 12.02
C ASP A 261 14.85 -18.68 10.50
N LYS A 262 15.53 -17.83 9.71
CA LYS A 262 15.45 -17.74 8.25
C LYS A 262 14.03 -17.50 7.73
N TYR A 263 13.29 -16.64 8.39
CA TYR A 263 12.05 -16.09 7.83
C TYR A 263 12.33 -15.39 6.51
N ARG A 264 11.34 -15.40 5.64
CA ARG A 264 11.34 -14.67 4.38
C ARG A 264 10.75 -13.28 4.63
N PHE A 265 11.39 -12.25 4.09
CA PHE A 265 11.06 -10.86 4.37
C PHE A 265 10.38 -10.19 3.17
N PHE A 266 9.82 -9.03 3.44
CA PHE A 266 9.27 -8.09 2.47
C PHE A 266 7.97 -8.58 1.82
N SER A 267 7.70 -8.19 0.58
CA SER A 267 6.35 -8.22 0.00
C SER A 267 5.76 -9.61 -0.17
N TYR A 268 6.59 -10.60 -0.48
CA TYR A 268 6.18 -11.99 -0.68
C TYR A 268 6.70 -12.92 0.42
N GLY A 269 7.20 -12.32 1.50
CA GLY A 269 7.77 -13.03 2.62
C GLY A 269 6.71 -13.69 3.49
N ASP A 270 7.15 -13.99 4.69
CA ASP A 270 6.32 -14.49 5.77
C ASP A 270 5.65 -13.33 6.52
N ALA A 271 4.66 -13.66 7.34
CA ALA A 271 3.85 -12.70 8.07
C ALA A 271 4.28 -12.59 9.54
N MET A 272 3.93 -11.47 10.15
CA MET A 272 4.03 -11.18 11.56
C MET A 272 2.66 -10.72 12.06
N LEU A 273 2.16 -11.36 13.11
CA LEU A 273 0.98 -10.96 13.85
C LEU A 273 1.43 -10.35 15.17
N ILE A 274 1.01 -9.12 15.45
CA ILE A 274 1.19 -8.47 16.74
C ILE A 274 -0.16 -8.47 17.45
N LEU A 275 -0.19 -9.06 18.64
CA LEU A 275 -1.34 -9.12 19.54
C LEU A 275 -1.08 -8.20 20.73
#